data_AF-A0AAW0FHK0-F1
#
_entry.id   AF-A0AAW0FHK0-F1
#
_cell.length_a   1.000
_cell.length_b   1.000
_cell.length_c   1.000
_cell.angle_alpha   90.00
_cell.angle_beta   90.00
_cell.angle_gamma   90.00
#
_symmetry.space_group_name_H-M   'P 1'
#
loop_
_entity.id
_entity.type
_entity.pdbx_description
1 polymer ?
#
loop_
_entity_poly.entity_id
_entity_poly.type
_entity_poly.pdbx_seq_one_letter_code
_entity_poly.pdbx_strand_id
1 'polypeptide(L)'
;MDQSHELTADVFAAPPPPQIQFDEGNVQRPPNANRPIWFTNSDNPIKSNEAAGVWFRGGIAYKIYTTQNTMNKVVPDLATARANNLPIGNANSAVGLVSICPQTQVPFRAKAGFVVRTTDYRVGWQFFTAQGSAEVAKFRGIINGISNRATLTSIQSALQIAVRLRLADPQGFINPNDASPIQFIDIHYGSDASGQLLDIVNQRLNSL
;
A
#
# COMPACT_ATOMS: atom_id res chain seq x y z
N MET A 1 26.75 -6.10 -46.17
CA MET A 1 26.90 -7.04 -45.04
C MET A 1 26.44 -6.29 -43.82
N ASP A 2 25.33 -6.79 -43.29
CA ASP A 2 24.51 -6.22 -42.22
C ASP A 2 25.19 -6.51 -40.87
N GLN A 3 25.39 -5.48 -40.04
CA GLN A 3 25.72 -5.65 -38.64
C GLN A 3 24.66 -4.93 -37.82
N SER A 4 23.57 -5.65 -37.59
CA SER A 4 22.60 -5.37 -36.54
C SER A 4 23.29 -5.46 -35.17
N HIS A 5 23.69 -4.33 -34.61
CA HIS A 5 23.93 -4.20 -33.19
C HIS A 5 22.59 -4.39 -32.46
N GLU A 6 22.38 -5.57 -31.87
CA GLU A 6 21.39 -5.78 -30.83
C GLU A 6 21.73 -4.87 -29.65
N LEU A 7 21.03 -3.75 -29.54
CA LEU A 7 20.92 -2.98 -28.31
C LEU A 7 20.05 -3.81 -27.36
N THR A 8 20.69 -4.67 -26.57
CA THR A 8 20.08 -5.34 -25.43
C THR A 8 19.48 -4.29 -24.50
N ALA A 9 18.18 -4.38 -24.28
CA ALA A 9 17.40 -3.48 -23.45
C ALA A 9 17.73 -3.64 -21.96
N ASP A 10 18.93 -3.25 -21.53
CA ASP A 10 19.20 -2.90 -20.12
C ASP A 10 18.88 -1.41 -19.94
N VAL A 11 17.60 -1.08 -20.08
CA VAL A 11 17.06 0.25 -19.82
C VAL A 11 16.84 0.37 -18.31
N PHE A 12 17.82 0.96 -17.62
CA PHE A 12 17.67 1.65 -16.33
C PHE A 12 16.59 1.09 -15.37
N ALA A 13 16.69 -0.17 -14.97
CA ALA A 13 15.93 -0.63 -13.82
C ALA A 13 16.36 0.20 -12.61
N ALA A 14 15.40 0.91 -11.98
CA ALA A 14 15.68 1.67 -10.77
C ALA A 14 16.34 0.75 -9.73
N PRO A 15 17.36 1.23 -8.98
CA PRO A 15 18.01 0.40 -7.98
C PRO A 15 16.97 -0.12 -6.99
N PRO A 16 17.06 -1.40 -6.57
CA PRO A 16 16.13 -1.96 -5.61
C PRO A 16 16.16 -1.15 -4.30
N PRO A 17 15.04 -1.03 -3.58
CA PRO A 17 15.02 -0.43 -2.25
C PRO A 17 16.11 -0.99 -1.34
N PRO A 18 16.67 -0.18 -0.42
CA PRO A 18 17.77 -0.62 0.42
C PRO A 18 17.35 -1.77 1.35
N GLN A 19 18.32 -2.54 1.82
CA GLN A 19 18.07 -3.46 2.94
C GLN A 19 17.78 -2.64 4.20
N ILE A 20 16.78 -3.07 4.97
CA ILE A 20 16.31 -2.33 6.15
C ILE A 20 16.13 -3.27 7.33
N GLN A 21 16.51 -2.81 8.51
CA GLN A 21 16.04 -3.39 9.76
C GLN A 21 14.96 -2.51 10.36
N PHE A 22 13.87 -3.13 10.81
CA PHE A 22 12.89 -2.47 11.66
C PHE A 22 12.85 -3.13 13.03
N ASP A 23 13.07 -2.33 14.06
CA ASP A 23 13.07 -2.75 15.45
C ASP A 23 11.92 -2.06 16.21
N GLU A 24 10.84 -2.80 16.43
CA GLU A 24 9.61 -2.28 17.03
C GLU A 24 9.81 -1.90 18.52
N GLY A 25 9.28 -0.74 18.91
CA GLY A 25 9.24 -0.28 20.30
C GLY A 25 9.98 1.02 20.56
N ASN A 26 10.62 1.12 21.73
CA ASN A 26 11.21 2.38 22.19
C ASN A 26 12.43 2.78 21.35
N VAL A 27 12.28 3.91 20.65
CA VAL A 27 13.28 4.52 19.76
C VAL A 27 14.54 5.03 20.47
N GLN A 28 14.56 5.08 21.80
CA GLN A 28 15.72 5.49 22.60
C GLN A 28 16.60 4.30 23.03
N ARG A 29 16.17 3.06 22.77
CA ARG A 29 16.95 1.87 23.15
C ARG A 29 18.16 1.70 22.23
N PRO A 30 19.27 1.12 22.72
CA PRO A 30 20.37 0.71 21.86
C PRO A 30 19.91 -0.29 20.78
N PRO A 31 20.46 -0.20 19.55
CA PRO A 31 20.25 -1.22 18.52
C PRO A 31 20.62 -2.61 19.02
N ASN A 32 19.81 -3.61 18.69
CA ASN A 32 20.03 -5.01 19.05
C ASN A 32 19.96 -5.86 17.78
N ALA A 33 20.92 -6.73 17.52
CA ALA A 33 20.98 -7.49 16.28
C ALA A 33 19.93 -8.61 16.16
N ASN A 34 19.38 -9.09 17.28
CA ASN A 34 18.52 -10.28 17.35
C ASN A 34 17.02 -9.95 17.44
N ARG A 35 16.66 -8.68 17.61
CA ARG A 35 15.30 -8.19 17.72
C ARG A 35 14.65 -7.71 16.41
N PRO A 36 15.37 -7.04 15.48
CA PRO A 36 14.73 -6.43 14.33
C PRO A 36 14.24 -7.44 13.32
N ILE A 37 13.20 -7.04 12.59
CA ILE A 37 12.81 -7.67 11.35
C ILE A 37 13.76 -7.19 10.26
N TRP A 38 14.45 -8.13 9.63
CA TRP A 38 15.45 -7.87 8.59
C TRP A 38 14.86 -7.94 7.20
N PHE A 39 14.59 -6.81 6.56
CA PHE A 39 14.09 -6.76 5.20
C PHE A 39 15.24 -6.69 4.18
N THR A 40 15.18 -7.56 3.19
CA THR A 40 16.21 -7.72 2.15
C THR A 40 15.60 -7.68 0.75
N ASN A 41 16.44 -7.80 -0.27
CA ASN A 41 15.98 -7.83 -1.65
C ASN A 41 15.15 -9.09 -1.98
N SER A 42 15.30 -10.18 -1.22
CA SER A 42 14.49 -11.39 -1.42
C SER A 42 13.03 -11.20 -1.00
N ASP A 43 12.72 -10.14 -0.24
CA ASP A 43 11.34 -9.77 0.13
C ASP A 43 10.63 -8.97 -0.99
N ASN A 44 11.22 -8.93 -2.20
CA ASN A 44 10.72 -8.27 -3.41
C ASN A 44 10.21 -6.84 -3.16
N PRO A 45 11.06 -5.94 -2.65
CA PRO A 45 10.61 -4.64 -2.22
C PRO A 45 10.18 -3.74 -3.37
N ILE A 46 9.13 -2.95 -3.13
CA ILE A 46 8.63 -1.94 -4.05
C ILE A 46 9.10 -0.56 -3.57
N LYS A 47 9.58 0.25 -4.50
CA LYS A 47 9.97 1.65 -4.24
C LYS A 47 8.74 2.47 -3.84
N SER A 48 8.92 3.38 -2.88
CA SER A 48 7.94 4.40 -2.52
C SER A 48 8.57 5.78 -2.64
N ASN A 49 7.77 6.78 -3.03
CA ASN A 49 8.19 8.18 -3.06
C ASN A 49 8.01 8.87 -1.70
N GLU A 50 7.19 8.29 -0.82
CA GLU A 50 6.80 8.86 0.48
C GLU A 50 7.42 8.10 1.67
N ALA A 51 7.76 6.84 1.45
CA ALA A 51 8.32 5.92 2.43
C ALA A 51 9.69 5.42 1.97
N ALA A 52 10.43 4.74 2.83
CA ALA A 52 11.69 4.09 2.44
C ALA A 52 11.44 2.95 1.43
N GLY A 53 10.25 2.36 1.46
CA GLY A 53 9.81 1.31 0.55
C GLY A 53 8.66 0.50 1.14
N VAL A 54 8.25 -0.53 0.40
CA VAL A 54 7.29 -1.55 0.83
C VAL A 54 7.93 -2.92 0.69
N TRP A 55 7.97 -3.70 1.76
CA TRP A 55 8.50 -5.08 1.77
C TRP A 55 7.40 -6.08 2.08
N PHE A 56 7.58 -7.32 1.64
CA PHE A 56 6.58 -8.37 1.81
C PHE A 56 7.16 -9.60 2.48
N ARG A 57 6.58 -10.00 3.61
CA ARG A 57 7.07 -11.14 4.38
C ARG A 57 5.95 -11.81 5.15
N GLY A 58 5.89 -13.13 5.07
CA GLY A 58 4.94 -13.92 5.86
C GLY A 58 3.47 -13.54 5.61
N GLY A 59 3.12 -13.16 4.38
CA GLY A 59 1.76 -12.71 4.03
C GLY A 59 1.42 -11.29 4.51
N ILE A 60 2.40 -10.50 4.92
CA ILE A 60 2.23 -9.13 5.41
C ILE A 60 3.04 -8.18 4.51
N ALA A 61 2.42 -7.08 4.12
CA ALA A 61 3.07 -5.93 3.48
C ALA A 61 3.49 -4.93 4.57
N TYR A 62 4.74 -4.44 4.50
CA TYR A 62 5.34 -3.51 5.44
C TYR A 62 5.78 -2.25 4.69
N LYS A 63 5.05 -1.13 4.85
CA LYS A 63 5.46 0.19 4.36
C LYS A 63 6.24 0.90 5.47
N ILE A 64 7.55 1.08 5.27
CA ILE A 64 8.47 1.56 6.31
C ILE A 64 8.81 3.03 6.07
N TYR A 65 8.65 3.84 7.12
CA TYR A 65 8.87 5.27 7.09
C TYR A 65 9.99 5.67 8.07
N THR A 66 10.82 6.63 7.67
CA THR A 66 11.99 7.08 8.43
C THR A 66 11.85 8.50 8.97
N THR A 67 10.65 9.08 8.94
CA THR A 67 10.40 10.49 9.29
C THR A 67 9.22 10.63 10.26
N GLN A 68 9.43 11.41 11.32
CA GLN A 68 8.37 11.70 12.31
C GLN A 68 7.21 12.50 11.70
N ASN A 69 7.50 13.39 10.74
CA ASN A 69 6.47 14.21 10.10
C ASN A 69 5.44 13.37 9.33
N THR A 70 5.88 12.30 8.67
CA THR A 70 4.96 11.38 7.97
C THR A 70 4.17 10.54 8.97
N MET A 71 4.78 10.15 10.10
CA MET A 71 4.08 9.46 11.18
C MET A 71 2.90 10.27 11.72
N ASN A 72 3.13 11.56 11.95
CA ASN A 72 2.11 12.47 12.47
C ASN A 72 0.93 12.70 11.51
N LYS A 73 1.02 12.23 10.26
CA LYS A 73 -0.07 12.23 9.28
C LYS A 73 -0.71 10.85 9.15
N VAL A 74 0.09 9.83 8.86
CA VAL A 74 -0.38 8.47 8.54
C VAL A 74 -1.03 7.78 9.74
N VAL A 75 -0.52 7.97 10.96
CA VAL A 75 -1.08 7.32 12.16
C VAL A 75 -2.50 7.84 12.48
N PRO A 76 -2.75 9.16 12.51
CA PRO A 76 -4.11 9.69 12.58
C PRO A 76 -5.01 9.24 11.43
N ASP A 77 -4.48 9.15 10.20
CA ASP A 77 -5.29 8.75 9.04
C ASP A 77 -5.80 7.32 9.18
N LEU A 78 -4.93 6.40 9.63
CA LEU A 78 -5.29 5.02 9.95
C LEU A 78 -6.27 4.92 11.12
N ALA A 79 -6.10 5.74 12.17
CA ALA A 79 -7.02 5.76 13.31
C ALA A 79 -8.43 6.20 12.87
N THR A 80 -8.50 7.25 12.04
CA THR A 80 -9.75 7.77 11.47
C THR A 80 -10.43 6.72 10.60
N ALA A 81 -9.66 6.01 9.75
CA ALA A 81 -10.19 4.94 8.90
C ALA A 81 -10.84 3.84 9.75
N ARG A 82 -10.16 3.37 10.79
CA ARG A 82 -10.69 2.33 11.71
C ARG A 82 -11.94 2.80 12.43
N ALA A 83 -11.91 4.01 12.99
CA ALA A 83 -13.05 4.57 13.72
C ALA A 83 -14.32 4.70 12.86
N ASN A 84 -14.15 4.80 11.54
CA ASN A 84 -15.23 4.91 10.57
C ASN A 84 -15.53 3.62 9.81
N ASN A 85 -14.93 2.49 10.21
CA ASN A 85 -15.07 1.18 9.56
C ASN A 85 -14.72 1.19 8.06
N LEU A 86 -13.76 2.03 7.65
CA LEU A 86 -13.21 1.95 6.29
C LEU A 86 -12.46 0.61 6.15
N PRO A 87 -12.73 -0.21 5.11
CA PRO A 87 -12.03 -1.47 4.92
C PRO A 87 -10.55 -1.22 4.61
N ILE A 88 -9.68 -1.37 5.61
CA ILE A 88 -8.23 -1.19 5.47
C ILE A 88 -7.46 -2.47 5.80
N GLY A 89 -8.16 -3.60 5.81
CA GLY A 89 -7.66 -4.89 6.27
C GLY A 89 -7.18 -4.85 7.72
N ASN A 90 -6.17 -5.66 8.01
CA ASN A 90 -5.49 -5.67 9.32
C ASN A 90 -4.44 -4.55 9.44
N ALA A 91 -4.61 -3.45 8.70
CA ALA A 91 -3.65 -2.34 8.73
C ALA A 91 -3.46 -1.84 10.16
N ASN A 92 -2.22 -1.79 10.60
CA ASN A 92 -1.79 -1.24 11.89
C ASN A 92 -0.43 -0.56 11.76
N SER A 93 -0.13 0.32 12.70
CA SER A 93 1.14 1.04 12.74
C SER A 93 1.90 0.71 14.00
N ALA A 94 3.23 0.69 13.90
CA ALA A 94 4.12 0.52 15.03
C ALA A 94 5.34 1.43 14.91
N VAL A 95 5.71 2.07 16.02
CA VAL A 95 6.93 2.89 16.11
C VAL A 95 8.14 2.03 16.38
N GLY A 96 9.31 2.47 15.92
CA GLY A 96 10.54 1.71 16.14
C GLY A 96 11.78 2.40 15.59
N LEU A 97 12.91 1.71 15.71
CA LEU A 97 14.14 2.11 15.05
C LEU A 97 14.21 1.51 13.65
N VAL A 98 14.47 2.36 12.67
CA VAL A 98 14.73 1.96 11.29
C VAL A 98 16.20 2.16 10.99
N SER A 99 16.86 1.09 10.59
CA SER A 99 18.25 1.14 10.11
C SER A 99 18.27 0.81 8.63
N ILE A 100 18.68 1.79 7.83
CA ILE A 100 19.02 1.56 6.43
C ILE A 100 20.40 0.92 6.43
N CYS A 101 20.50 -0.29 5.89
CA CYS A 101 21.74 -1.07 5.87
C CYS A 101 22.40 -0.90 4.49
N PRO A 102 23.46 -0.09 4.35
CA PRO A 102 24.31 -0.20 3.19
C PRO A 102 24.94 -1.60 3.23
N GLN A 103 24.98 -2.30 2.10
CA GLN A 103 25.60 -3.63 1.99
C GLN A 103 27.06 -3.68 2.48
N THR A 104 27.70 -2.53 2.70
CA THR A 104 29.14 -2.40 2.96
C THR A 104 29.54 -1.53 4.16
N GLN A 105 28.60 -0.99 4.98
CA GLN A 105 28.99 -0.12 6.11
C GLN A 105 28.30 -0.48 7.44
N VAL A 106 29.14 -0.90 8.38
CA VAL A 106 28.89 -0.95 9.82
C VAL A 106 29.60 0.29 10.43
N PRO A 107 28.98 1.03 11.38
CA PRO A 107 27.72 0.75 12.07
C PRO A 107 26.47 1.27 11.34
N PHE A 108 25.38 0.53 11.50
CA PHE A 108 24.07 0.90 10.98
C PHE A 108 23.62 2.24 11.57
N ARG A 109 23.26 3.21 10.70
CA ARG A 109 22.66 4.47 11.17
C ARG A 109 21.16 4.23 11.41
N ALA A 110 20.81 3.95 12.66
CA ALA A 110 19.43 3.85 13.10
C ALA A 110 18.79 5.25 13.22
N LYS A 111 17.52 5.37 12.85
CA LYS A 111 16.69 6.56 13.04
C LYS A 111 15.35 6.16 13.62
N ALA A 112 14.72 7.04 14.39
CA ALA A 112 13.31 6.88 14.73
C ALA A 112 12.47 6.82 13.45
N GLY A 113 11.56 5.86 13.40
CA GLY A 113 10.65 5.67 12.30
C GLY A 113 9.42 4.90 12.74
N PHE A 114 8.62 4.50 11.77
CA PHE A 114 7.46 3.67 12.01
C PHE A 114 7.19 2.80 10.79
N VAL A 115 6.44 1.73 11.00
CA VAL A 115 5.94 0.87 9.94
C VAL A 115 4.43 0.93 9.92
N VAL A 116 3.85 0.90 8.73
CA VAL A 116 2.47 0.48 8.52
C VAL A 116 2.51 -0.93 7.97
N ARG A 117 1.87 -1.86 8.66
CA ARG A 117 1.75 -3.25 8.22
C ARG A 117 0.31 -3.59 7.94
N THR A 118 0.05 -4.27 6.82
CA THR A 118 -1.26 -4.81 6.45
C THR A 118 -1.09 -6.15 5.74
N THR A 119 -2.17 -6.83 5.42
CA THR A 119 -2.15 -8.09 4.66
C THR A 119 -1.50 -7.88 3.28
N ASP A 120 -0.69 -8.84 2.83
CA ASP A 120 -0.19 -8.88 1.44
C ASP A 120 -1.31 -9.35 0.50
N TYR A 121 -1.94 -8.40 -0.18
CA TYR A 121 -3.05 -8.66 -1.11
C TYR A 121 -2.59 -9.01 -2.53
N ARG A 122 -1.29 -9.18 -2.82
CA ARG A 122 -0.82 -9.40 -4.20
C ARG A 122 -1.27 -10.74 -4.82
N VAL A 123 -1.71 -11.70 -4.00
CA VAL A 123 -2.17 -13.01 -4.48
C VAL A 123 -3.69 -13.07 -4.45
N GLY A 124 -4.32 -13.19 -5.62
CA GLY A 124 -5.76 -13.36 -5.76
C GLY A 124 -6.60 -12.07 -5.69
N TRP A 125 -5.96 -10.92 -5.45
CA TRP A 125 -6.62 -9.62 -5.52
C TRP A 125 -6.10 -8.78 -6.68
N GLN A 126 -6.93 -7.87 -7.16
CA GLN A 126 -6.62 -6.96 -8.25
C GLN A 126 -6.44 -5.56 -7.69
N PHE A 127 -5.29 -4.95 -7.98
CA PHE A 127 -5.00 -3.58 -7.57
C PHE A 127 -5.93 -2.59 -8.27
N PHE A 128 -6.32 -1.54 -7.55
CA PHE A 128 -6.99 -0.37 -8.11
C PHE A 128 -6.44 0.94 -7.57
N THR A 129 -6.58 1.99 -8.36
CA THR A 129 -6.34 3.37 -7.96
C THR A 129 -7.24 4.31 -8.78
N ALA A 130 -7.57 5.48 -8.22
CA ALA A 130 -8.21 6.57 -8.96
C ALA A 130 -7.20 7.49 -9.69
N GLN A 131 -5.91 7.14 -9.70
CA GLN A 131 -4.87 7.94 -10.35
C GLN A 131 -4.93 7.84 -11.88
N GLY A 132 -5.68 8.74 -12.50
CA GLY A 132 -5.71 8.93 -13.94
C GLY A 132 -6.70 8.01 -14.67
N SER A 133 -7.01 8.37 -15.91
CA SER A 133 -8.10 7.74 -16.68
C SER A 133 -7.87 6.26 -16.99
N ALA A 134 -6.62 5.85 -17.23
CA ALA A 134 -6.28 4.47 -17.51
C ALA A 134 -6.54 3.55 -16.30
N GLU A 135 -6.17 3.99 -15.09
CA GLU A 135 -6.38 3.21 -13.87
C GLU A 135 -7.87 3.17 -13.48
N VAL A 136 -8.59 4.27 -13.66
CA VAL A 136 -10.05 4.30 -13.51
C VAL A 136 -10.74 3.34 -14.49
N ALA A 137 -10.25 3.25 -15.73
CA ALA A 137 -10.77 2.29 -16.71
C ALA A 137 -10.51 0.83 -16.30
N LYS A 138 -9.33 0.54 -15.71
CA LYS A 138 -9.05 -0.79 -15.15
C LYS A 138 -10.02 -1.11 -14.01
N PHE A 139 -10.20 -0.20 -13.05
CA PHE A 139 -11.20 -0.37 -11.97
C PHE A 139 -12.60 -0.65 -12.54
N ARG A 140 -13.03 0.11 -13.55
CA ARG A 140 -14.30 -0.16 -14.24
C ARG A 140 -14.38 -1.57 -14.84
N GLY A 141 -13.30 -2.05 -15.45
CA GLY A 141 -13.20 -3.42 -15.94
C GLY A 141 -13.41 -4.46 -14.84
N ILE A 142 -12.78 -4.26 -13.68
CA ILE A 142 -12.96 -5.13 -12.50
C ILE A 142 -14.43 -5.16 -12.09
N ILE A 143 -15.03 -3.99 -11.88
CA ILE A 143 -16.42 -3.85 -11.43
C ILE A 143 -17.42 -4.46 -12.42
N ASN A 144 -17.20 -4.27 -13.72
CA ASN A 144 -18.06 -4.83 -14.76
C ASN A 144 -18.00 -6.36 -14.81
N GLY A 145 -16.88 -6.97 -14.40
CA GLY A 145 -16.73 -8.42 -14.27
C GLY A 145 -17.50 -9.02 -13.10
N ILE A 146 -18.01 -8.21 -12.16
CA ILE A 146 -18.78 -8.69 -11.01
C ILE A 146 -20.26 -8.80 -11.39
N SER A 147 -20.83 -9.99 -11.23
CA SER A 147 -22.26 -10.28 -11.43
C SER A 147 -23.05 -10.35 -10.11
N ASN A 148 -22.37 -10.62 -9.00
CA ASN A 148 -23.01 -10.74 -7.69
C ASN A 148 -23.37 -9.36 -7.13
N ARG A 149 -24.67 -9.09 -6.99
CA ARG A 149 -25.21 -7.83 -6.46
C ARG A 149 -24.74 -7.56 -5.03
N ALA A 150 -24.65 -8.59 -4.17
CA ALA A 150 -24.21 -8.43 -2.78
C ALA A 150 -22.75 -7.95 -2.71
N THR A 151 -21.87 -8.55 -3.51
CA THR A 151 -20.46 -8.11 -3.63
C THR A 151 -20.37 -6.64 -4.04
N LEU A 152 -21.14 -6.23 -5.06
CA LEU A 152 -21.17 -4.83 -5.50
C LEU A 152 -21.73 -3.88 -4.43
N THR A 153 -22.76 -4.28 -3.69
CA THR A 153 -23.29 -3.50 -2.57
C THR A 153 -22.25 -3.34 -1.47
N SER A 154 -21.50 -4.39 -1.13
CA SER A 154 -20.39 -4.28 -0.16
C SER A 154 -19.31 -3.30 -0.62
N ILE A 155 -18.93 -3.35 -1.90
CA ILE A 155 -17.97 -2.39 -2.48
C ILE A 155 -18.54 -0.96 -2.46
N GLN A 156 -19.82 -0.80 -2.83
CA GLN A 156 -20.52 0.49 -2.80
C GLN A 156 -20.50 1.11 -1.40
N SER A 157 -20.86 0.34 -0.37
CA SER A 157 -20.84 0.83 1.02
C SER A 157 -19.45 1.27 1.47
N ALA A 158 -18.40 0.51 1.10
CA ALA A 158 -17.03 0.88 1.40
C ALA A 158 -16.61 2.21 0.71
N LEU A 159 -16.99 2.39 -0.55
CA LEU A 159 -16.73 3.63 -1.30
C LEU A 159 -17.54 4.82 -0.78
N GLN A 160 -18.77 4.61 -0.31
CA GLN A 160 -19.55 5.66 0.36
C GLN A 160 -18.84 6.17 1.63
N ILE A 161 -18.23 5.26 2.40
CA ILE A 161 -17.40 5.64 3.54
C ILE A 161 -16.17 6.44 3.06
N ALA A 162 -15.47 5.97 2.02
CA ALA A 162 -14.30 6.66 1.46
C ALA A 162 -14.62 8.09 0.97
N VAL A 163 -15.75 8.26 0.28
CA VAL A 163 -16.27 9.59 -0.14
C VAL A 163 -16.56 10.46 1.07
N ARG A 164 -17.29 9.94 2.06
CA ARG A 164 -17.62 10.69 3.29
C ARG A 164 -16.37 11.15 4.03
N LEU A 165 -15.33 10.31 4.06
CA LEU A 165 -14.04 10.64 4.67
C LEU A 165 -13.14 11.50 3.78
N ARG A 166 -13.54 11.77 2.53
CA ARG A 166 -12.76 12.51 1.54
C ARG A 166 -11.38 11.92 1.32
N LEU A 167 -11.36 10.61 1.05
CA LEU A 167 -10.14 9.89 0.68
C LEU A 167 -9.63 10.43 -0.66
N ALA A 168 -8.44 11.03 -0.59
CA ALA A 168 -7.88 11.88 -1.63
C ALA A 168 -7.30 11.10 -2.81
N ASP A 169 -6.81 9.90 -2.52
CA ASP A 169 -6.17 9.00 -3.46
C ASP A 169 -6.58 7.58 -3.11
N PRO A 170 -7.82 7.17 -3.45
CA PRO A 170 -8.31 5.84 -3.11
C PRO A 170 -7.52 4.81 -3.90
N GLN A 171 -6.66 4.08 -3.19
CA GLN A 171 -5.89 2.96 -3.71
C GLN A 171 -6.18 1.72 -2.89
N GLY A 172 -6.01 0.55 -3.50
CA GLY A 172 -6.31 -0.67 -2.79
C GLY A 172 -6.33 -1.90 -3.66
N PHE A 173 -7.00 -2.92 -3.12
CA PHE A 173 -7.16 -4.21 -3.76
C PHE A 173 -8.63 -4.63 -3.74
N ILE A 174 -9.07 -5.30 -4.79
CA ILE A 174 -10.40 -5.90 -4.91
C ILE A 174 -10.28 -7.40 -5.16
N ASN A 175 -11.08 -8.18 -4.43
CA ASN A 175 -11.30 -9.59 -4.68
C ASN A 175 -12.81 -9.88 -4.59
N PRO A 176 -13.51 -10.05 -5.72
CA PRO A 176 -14.96 -10.28 -5.72
C PRO A 176 -15.41 -11.56 -5.01
N ASN A 177 -14.49 -12.50 -4.79
CA ASN A 177 -14.75 -13.78 -4.12
C ASN A 177 -14.49 -13.72 -2.60
N ASP A 178 -14.00 -12.59 -2.08
CA ASP A 178 -13.77 -12.40 -0.65
C ASP A 178 -15.02 -11.84 0.05
N ALA A 179 -15.20 -12.17 1.33
CA ALA A 179 -16.29 -11.65 2.15
C ALA A 179 -16.21 -10.12 2.38
N SER A 180 -15.00 -9.56 2.34
CA SER A 180 -14.72 -8.13 2.38
C SER A 180 -14.02 -7.71 1.09
N PRO A 181 -14.78 -7.54 -0.01
CA PRO A 181 -14.25 -7.61 -1.38
C PRO A 181 -13.39 -6.42 -1.81
N ILE A 182 -13.25 -5.40 -0.98
CA ILE A 182 -12.42 -4.23 -1.24
C ILE A 182 -11.63 -3.87 0.02
N GLN A 183 -10.35 -3.59 -0.15
CA GLN A 183 -9.45 -3.16 0.91
C GLN A 183 -8.66 -1.95 0.43
N PHE A 184 -8.80 -0.83 1.12
CA PHE A 184 -8.03 0.37 0.87
C PHE A 184 -6.65 0.25 1.50
N ILE A 185 -5.66 0.71 0.75
CA ILE A 185 -4.28 0.89 1.22
C ILE A 185 -3.92 2.36 1.00
N ASP A 186 -2.83 2.78 1.63
CA ASP A 186 -2.28 4.14 1.47
C ASP A 186 -3.31 5.26 1.71
N ILE A 187 -3.81 5.30 2.95
CA ILE A 187 -4.92 6.15 3.35
C ILE A 187 -4.45 7.60 3.53
N HIS A 188 -4.91 8.48 2.65
CA HIS A 188 -4.72 9.92 2.73
C HIS A 188 -6.04 10.67 2.54
N TYR A 189 -6.34 11.63 3.41
CA TYR A 189 -7.55 12.46 3.30
C TYR A 189 -7.25 13.85 2.75
N GLY A 190 -8.23 14.46 2.07
CA GLY A 190 -8.15 15.88 1.69
C GLY A 190 -8.83 16.27 0.37
N SER A 191 -9.19 15.30 -0.49
CA SER A 191 -9.93 15.54 -1.73
C SER A 191 -10.97 14.44 -1.97
N ASP A 192 -11.94 14.67 -2.85
CA ASP A 192 -12.98 13.69 -3.17
C ASP A 192 -12.70 12.99 -4.51
N ALA A 193 -11.62 12.20 -4.56
CA ALA A 193 -11.34 11.34 -5.72
C ALA A 193 -12.18 10.04 -5.69
N SER A 194 -12.73 9.70 -4.52
CA SER A 194 -13.51 8.47 -4.32
C SER A 194 -14.88 8.51 -5.00
N GLY A 195 -15.45 9.69 -5.26
CA GLY A 195 -16.75 9.84 -5.92
C GLY A 195 -16.80 9.16 -7.28
N GLN A 196 -15.74 9.28 -8.09
CA GLN A 196 -15.69 8.67 -9.42
C GLN A 196 -15.75 7.13 -9.35
N LEU A 197 -15.08 6.53 -8.38
CA LEU A 197 -15.11 5.07 -8.19
C LEU A 197 -16.51 4.62 -7.72
N LEU A 198 -17.15 5.40 -6.84
CA LEU A 198 -18.51 5.13 -6.39
C LEU A 198 -19.51 5.17 -7.55
N ASP A 199 -19.41 6.15 -8.44
CA ASP A 199 -20.29 6.29 -9.60
C ASP A 199 -20.21 5.08 -10.54
N ILE A 200 -19.01 4.52 -10.73
CA ILE A 200 -18.80 3.30 -11.52
C ILE A 200 -19.57 2.12 -10.93
N VAL A 201 -19.51 1.95 -9.61
CA VAL A 201 -20.22 0.86 -8.92
C VAL A 201 -21.72 1.07 -8.99
N ASN A 202 -22.20 2.32 -8.82
CA ASN A 202 -23.62 2.66 -8.95
C ASN A 202 -24.16 2.34 -10.35
N GLN A 203 -23.42 2.72 -11.40
CA GLN A 203 -23.78 2.40 -12.78
C GLN A 203 -23.90 0.89 -12.99
N ARG A 204 -22.95 0.11 -12.46
CA ARG A 204 -23.00 -1.34 -12.56
C ARG A 204 -24.19 -1.93 -11.81
N LEU A 205 -24.45 -1.50 -10.58
CA LEU A 205 -25.61 -1.94 -9.79
C LEU A 205 -26.94 -1.68 -10.48
N ASN A 206 -27.08 -0.53 -11.15
CA ASN A 206 -28.30 -0.18 -11.89
C ASN A 206 -28.47 -0.96 -13.20
N SER A 207 -27.39 -1.58 -13.71
CA SER A 207 -27.39 -2.40 -14.93
C SER A 207 -27.65 -3.90 -14.69
N LEU A 208 -27.65 -4.32 -13.42
CA LEU A 208 -27.93 -5.70 -12.99
C LEU A 208 -29.41 -5.90 -12.69
#